data_AF-A0A0F9DR04-F1
#
_entry.id   AF-A0A0F9DR04-F1
#
_cell.length_a   1.000
_cell.length_b   1.000
_cell.length_c   1.000
_cell.angle_alpha   90.00
_cell.angle_beta   90.00
_cell.angle_gamma   90.00
#
_symmetry.space_group_name_H-M   'P 1'
#
loop_
_entity.id
_entity.type
_entity.pdbx_description
1 polymer ?
#
loop_
_entity_poly.entity_id
_entity_poly.type
_entity_poly.pdbx_seq_one_letter_code
_entity_poly.pdbx_strand_id
1 'polypeptide(L)'
;MKRILGFTIVTLLLVCLLFVGTTPKDSWAAAPTTAFSQVDEWEEVAQNAVRLGTITDISGNYKTVIAIDYSLSDATAHTGSKIEVQVSNATSGNEDWTTYRAFITLTGTQNLEAMGTEAAGQTVLEVTSTTGYVADETRWIFIEDNAVANSEMCLLISAVTDTSVTVLDGTTEAHTSADTLNNIADRVIMTIPFGFNRFRMIYDNTFDVDGATIHTHMTIVETTALPG
;
A
#
# COMPACT_ATOMS: atom_id res chain seq x y z
N MET A 1 -62.57 -38.61 -64.62
CA MET A 1 -61.20 -38.11 -64.92
C MET A 1 -61.13 -36.65 -64.53
N LYS A 2 -60.00 -36.22 -63.95
CA LYS A 2 -59.65 -34.90 -63.37
C LYS A 2 -59.86 -34.73 -61.85
N ARG A 3 -58.74 -34.89 -61.15
CA ARG A 3 -58.40 -34.33 -59.81
C ARG A 3 -58.27 -32.81 -59.91
N ILE A 4 -58.41 -32.12 -58.76
CA ILE A 4 -57.93 -30.76 -58.36
C ILE A 4 -58.88 -30.32 -57.22
N LEU A 5 -58.51 -29.85 -56.02
CA LEU A 5 -57.25 -29.43 -55.43
C LEU A 5 -57.43 -29.57 -53.90
N GLY A 6 -56.48 -30.21 -53.21
CA GLY A 6 -56.37 -30.15 -51.76
C GLY A 6 -55.87 -28.76 -51.36
N PHE A 7 -56.74 -28.01 -50.71
CA PHE A 7 -56.38 -26.81 -49.97
C PHE A 7 -56.77 -27.07 -48.52
N THR A 8 -56.02 -26.47 -47.59
CA THR A 8 -56.16 -26.50 -46.13
C THR A 8 -55.16 -27.46 -45.46
N ILE A 9 -54.41 -26.89 -44.51
CA ILE A 9 -53.45 -27.51 -43.59
C ILE A 9 -52.01 -27.68 -44.12
N VAL A 10 -51.44 -26.64 -44.73
CA VAL A 10 -49.97 -26.42 -44.69
C VAL A 10 -49.70 -24.92 -44.55
N THR A 11 -50.21 -24.28 -43.49
CA THR A 11 -49.83 -22.89 -43.17
C THR A 11 -50.06 -22.56 -41.69
N LEU A 12 -49.67 -23.45 -40.78
CA LEU A 12 -49.61 -23.10 -39.36
C LEU A 12 -48.54 -23.91 -38.61
N LEU A 13 -47.37 -24.08 -39.22
CA LEU A 13 -46.22 -24.67 -38.53
C LEU A 13 -44.88 -24.07 -38.98
N LEU A 14 -44.88 -22.80 -39.42
CA LEU A 14 -43.66 -22.13 -39.85
C LEU A 14 -43.64 -20.62 -39.53
N VAL A 15 -44.24 -20.22 -38.42
CA VAL A 15 -44.08 -18.87 -37.82
C VAL A 15 -44.01 -18.99 -36.29
N CYS A 16 -43.22 -19.92 -35.78
CA CYS A 16 -42.92 -20.02 -34.35
C CYS A 16 -41.42 -20.22 -34.07
N LEU A 17 -40.55 -19.91 -35.03
CA LEU A 17 -39.11 -20.08 -34.88
C LEU A 17 -38.30 -18.89 -35.41
N LEU A 18 -38.74 -17.67 -35.09
CA LEU A 18 -37.98 -16.44 -35.37
C LEU A 18 -38.13 -15.43 -34.23
N PHE A 19 -38.13 -15.91 -32.99
CA PHE A 19 -37.62 -15.15 -31.86
C PHE A 19 -36.80 -16.15 -31.03
N VAL A 20 -35.67 -16.58 -31.61
CA VAL A 20 -34.52 -16.93 -30.77
C VAL A 20 -34.24 -15.63 -30.03
N GLY A 21 -34.74 -15.55 -28.81
CA GLY A 21 -34.40 -14.49 -27.90
C GLY A 21 -32.88 -14.49 -27.82
N THR A 22 -32.25 -13.55 -28.53
CA THR A 22 -31.06 -12.93 -27.99
C THR A 22 -31.58 -12.29 -26.72
N THR A 23 -31.56 -13.03 -25.60
CA THR A 23 -31.46 -12.38 -24.30
C THR A 23 -30.40 -11.32 -24.55
N PRO A 24 -30.71 -10.01 -24.40
CA PRO A 24 -29.62 -9.05 -24.40
C PRO A 24 -28.61 -9.68 -23.45
N LYS A 25 -27.40 -9.94 -23.96
CA LYS A 25 -26.28 -10.00 -23.05
C LYS A 25 -26.28 -8.57 -22.51
N ASP A 26 -27.10 -8.36 -21.48
CA ASP A 26 -26.80 -7.46 -20.40
C ASP A 26 -25.46 -8.02 -19.95
N SER A 27 -24.41 -7.55 -20.63
CA SER A 27 -23.05 -7.75 -20.20
C SER A 27 -23.02 -6.92 -18.93
N TRP A 28 -23.53 -7.49 -17.84
CA TRP A 28 -23.28 -7.02 -16.50
C TRP A 28 -21.78 -6.88 -16.49
N ALA A 29 -21.33 -5.62 -16.53
CA ALA A 29 -19.93 -5.33 -16.58
C ALA A 29 -19.28 -6.09 -15.44
N ALA A 30 -18.16 -6.75 -15.74
CA ALA A 30 -17.44 -7.50 -14.73
C ALA A 30 -17.26 -6.61 -13.50
N ALA A 31 -17.58 -7.15 -12.31
CA ALA A 31 -17.42 -6.39 -11.09
C ALA A 31 -15.96 -5.87 -11.02
N PRO A 32 -15.74 -4.62 -10.61
CA PRO A 32 -14.40 -4.09 -10.42
C PRO A 32 -13.60 -5.03 -9.53
N THR A 33 -12.47 -5.50 -10.06
CA THR A 33 -11.51 -6.28 -9.27
C THR A 33 -10.53 -5.34 -8.61
N THR A 34 -10.43 -5.43 -7.28
CA THR A 34 -9.45 -4.73 -6.48
C THR A 34 -8.37 -5.70 -6.04
N ALA A 35 -7.11 -5.36 -6.29
CA ALA A 35 -5.96 -6.11 -5.82
C ALA A 35 -5.14 -5.23 -4.88
N PHE A 36 -4.59 -5.85 -3.82
CA PHE A 36 -3.58 -5.25 -2.98
C PHE A 36 -2.26 -5.95 -3.28
N SER A 37 -1.20 -5.17 -3.42
CA SER A 37 0.16 -5.71 -3.55
C SER A 37 1.15 -4.82 -2.83
N GLN A 38 2.22 -5.47 -2.36
CA GLN A 38 3.42 -4.81 -1.92
C GLN A 38 4.26 -4.45 -3.13
N VAL A 39 4.75 -3.22 -3.18
CA VAL A 39 5.56 -2.71 -4.29
C VAL A 39 7.02 -2.60 -3.88
N ASP A 40 7.25 -2.01 -2.71
CA ASP A 40 8.57 -1.90 -2.11
C ASP A 40 8.49 -2.56 -0.72
N GLU A 41 9.33 -3.57 -0.49
CA GLU A 41 9.58 -4.13 0.85
C GLU A 41 10.13 -3.06 1.79
N TRP A 42 10.09 -3.32 3.09
CA TRP A 42 10.82 -2.50 4.05
C TRP A 42 12.30 -2.47 3.67
N GLU A 43 12.82 -1.26 3.48
CA GLU A 43 14.21 -1.05 3.13
C GLU A 43 14.75 0.22 3.79
N GLU A 44 16.01 0.15 4.19
CA GLU A 44 16.77 1.24 4.77
C GLU A 44 17.19 2.26 3.69
N VAL A 45 17.13 3.54 4.03
CA VAL A 45 17.79 4.61 3.30
C VAL A 45 18.74 5.31 4.25
N ALA A 46 20.03 4.97 4.11
CA ALA A 46 21.11 5.54 4.91
C ALA A 46 21.08 7.08 4.88
N GLN A 47 21.57 7.69 5.97
CA GLN A 47 21.81 9.12 6.03
C GLN A 47 22.64 9.59 4.81
N ASN A 48 22.27 10.74 4.24
CA ASN A 48 22.93 11.31 3.06
C ASN A 48 22.84 10.43 1.80
N ALA A 49 21.85 9.53 1.72
CA ALA A 49 21.59 8.71 0.55
C ALA A 49 20.23 9.05 -0.10
N VAL A 50 20.11 8.65 -1.37
CA VAL A 50 18.85 8.66 -2.12
C VAL A 50 18.57 7.26 -2.60
N ARG A 51 17.37 6.75 -2.31
CA ARG A 51 16.87 5.47 -2.81
C ARG A 51 15.73 5.70 -3.81
N LEU A 52 15.78 5.00 -4.93
CA LEU A 52 14.69 4.94 -5.89
C LEU A 52 13.86 3.69 -5.61
N GLY A 53 12.55 3.86 -5.43
CA GLY A 53 11.62 2.74 -5.33
C GLY A 53 11.40 2.05 -6.68
N THR A 54 10.64 0.95 -6.63
CA THR A 54 10.30 0.15 -7.81
C THR A 54 9.46 0.95 -8.80
N ILE A 55 9.75 0.78 -10.09
CA ILE A 55 8.91 1.34 -11.15
C ILE A 55 7.71 0.41 -11.35
N THR A 56 6.51 0.93 -11.13
CA THR A 56 5.27 0.16 -11.23
C THR A 56 4.42 0.64 -12.40
N ASP A 57 3.97 -0.30 -13.23
CA ASP A 57 3.03 -0.07 -14.31
C ASP A 57 1.59 -0.03 -13.76
N ILE A 58 0.90 1.06 -14.03
CA ILE A 58 -0.47 1.33 -13.62
C ILE A 58 -1.36 1.66 -14.82
N SER A 59 -0.88 1.46 -16.05
CA SER A 59 -1.58 1.80 -17.28
C SER A 59 -2.90 1.04 -17.48
N GLY A 60 -3.00 -0.15 -16.89
CA GLY A 60 -4.23 -0.97 -16.88
C GLY A 60 -5.21 -0.60 -15.76
N ASN A 61 -4.84 0.28 -14.83
CA ASN A 61 -5.62 0.56 -13.64
C ASN A 61 -6.59 1.72 -13.89
N TYR A 62 -7.85 1.52 -13.51
CA TYR A 62 -8.84 2.58 -13.46
C TYR A 62 -8.63 3.51 -12.27
N LYS A 63 -8.24 2.93 -11.13
CA LYS A 63 -7.90 3.65 -9.90
C LYS A 63 -6.70 3.00 -9.24
N THR A 64 -5.76 3.84 -8.82
CA THR A 64 -4.57 3.45 -8.08
C THR A 64 -4.51 4.24 -6.78
N VAL A 65 -4.45 3.55 -5.64
CA VAL A 65 -4.19 4.14 -4.32
C VAL A 65 -2.87 3.58 -3.81
N ILE A 66 -1.97 4.44 -3.34
CA ILE A 66 -0.73 4.01 -2.70
C ILE A 66 -0.75 4.37 -1.22
N ALA A 67 -0.13 3.53 -0.40
CA ALA A 67 0.18 3.80 1.00
C ALA A 67 1.70 3.74 1.16
N ILE A 68 2.28 4.84 1.63
CA ILE A 68 3.71 5.01 1.83
C ILE A 68 3.94 5.05 3.33
N ASP A 69 4.75 4.11 3.79
CA ASP A 69 5.11 3.90 5.18
C ASP A 69 6.54 4.32 5.39
N TYR A 70 6.82 5.01 6.48
CA TYR A 70 8.16 5.48 6.77
C TYR A 70 8.40 5.65 8.28
N SER A 71 9.64 5.43 8.71
CA SER A 71 10.07 5.56 10.11
C SER A 71 11.53 5.97 10.21
N LEU A 72 11.92 6.57 11.34
CA LEU A 72 13.33 6.75 11.73
C LEU A 72 13.85 5.50 12.44
N SER A 73 15.11 5.11 12.18
CA SER A 73 15.75 3.96 12.84
C SER A 73 16.81 4.33 13.88
N ASP A 74 17.11 5.61 14.08
CA ASP A 74 18.10 6.00 15.07
C ASP A 74 17.74 7.26 15.87
N ALA A 75 18.33 7.35 17.07
CA ALA A 75 18.09 8.42 18.05
C ALA A 75 18.78 9.75 17.70
N THR A 76 19.27 9.93 16.47
CA THR A 76 19.83 11.21 16.03
C THR A 76 18.68 12.19 15.78
N ALA A 77 18.90 13.47 16.12
CA ALA A 77 17.92 14.49 15.80
C ALA A 77 17.79 14.62 14.27
N HIS A 78 16.59 14.46 13.75
CA HIS A 78 16.27 14.53 12.34
C HIS A 78 15.39 15.74 12.03
N THR A 79 15.78 16.54 11.04
CA THR A 79 15.03 17.71 10.57
C THR A 79 14.08 17.37 9.42
N GLY A 80 14.29 16.22 8.78
CA GLY A 80 13.32 15.58 7.91
C GLY A 80 13.94 14.92 6.70
N SER A 81 13.16 14.04 6.09
CA SER A 81 13.46 13.34 4.84
C SER A 81 12.46 13.74 3.78
N LYS A 82 12.93 13.89 2.54
CA LYS A 82 12.07 14.20 1.40
C LYS A 82 11.58 12.92 0.74
N ILE A 83 10.26 12.77 0.64
CA ILE A 83 9.62 11.70 -0.13
C ILE A 83 8.95 12.32 -1.35
N GLU A 84 9.26 11.79 -2.53
CA GLU A 84 8.71 12.26 -3.81
C GLU A 84 8.05 11.11 -4.58
N VAL A 85 6.84 11.36 -5.05
CA VAL A 85 6.11 10.50 -5.97
C VAL A 85 6.31 11.06 -7.37
N GLN A 86 6.93 10.27 -8.24
CA GLN A 86 7.09 10.61 -9.66
C GLN A 86 6.16 9.76 -10.51
N VAL A 87 5.61 10.37 -11.55
CA VAL A 87 4.71 9.72 -12.52
C VAL A 87 5.22 9.92 -13.94
N SER A 88 4.87 9.00 -14.83
CA SER A 88 5.28 8.99 -16.24
C SER A 88 4.10 8.58 -17.13
N ASN A 89 3.93 9.30 -18.24
CA ASN A 89 3.02 8.91 -19.33
C ASN A 89 3.68 7.96 -20.35
N ALA A 90 5.01 7.81 -20.30
CA ALA A 90 5.69 6.81 -21.12
C ALA A 90 5.36 5.40 -20.61
N THR A 91 5.26 4.44 -21.54
CA THR A 91 5.03 3.01 -21.25
C THR A 91 6.33 2.26 -20.91
N SER A 92 7.49 2.86 -21.19
CA SER A 92 8.82 2.31 -20.87
C SER A 92 9.87 3.42 -20.84
N GLY A 93 11.10 3.11 -20.45
CA GLY A 93 12.21 4.08 -20.38
C GLY A 93 12.25 4.90 -19.09
N ASN A 94 13.31 5.69 -18.92
CA ASN A 94 13.66 6.36 -17.65
C ASN A 94 13.76 7.89 -17.74
N GLU A 95 13.34 8.49 -18.85
CA GLU A 95 13.59 9.91 -19.13
C GLU A 95 12.38 10.81 -18.82
N ASP A 96 11.15 10.27 -18.92
CA ASP A 96 9.91 11.05 -18.88
C ASP A 96 9.22 11.06 -17.50
N TRP A 97 9.98 11.37 -16.44
CA TRP A 97 9.43 11.45 -15.08
C TRP A 97 9.05 12.89 -14.73
N THR A 98 7.87 13.05 -14.12
CA THR A 98 7.43 14.33 -13.53
C THR A 98 7.05 14.12 -12.07
N THR A 99 7.45 15.05 -11.21
CA THR A 99 7.03 15.06 -9.80
C THR A 99 5.53 15.30 -9.71
N TYR A 100 4.79 14.32 -9.18
CA TYR A 100 3.36 14.46 -8.88
C TYR A 100 3.13 15.10 -7.52
N ARG A 101 3.83 14.60 -6.48
CA ARG A 101 3.80 15.15 -5.13
C ARG A 101 5.15 14.97 -4.46
N ALA A 102 5.55 15.95 -3.66
CA ALA A 102 6.66 15.84 -2.74
C ALA A 102 6.24 16.35 -1.36
N PHE A 103 6.81 15.79 -0.31
CA PHE A 103 6.63 16.27 1.06
C PHE A 103 7.88 15.97 1.89
N ILE A 104 8.10 16.77 2.92
CA ILE A 104 9.11 16.53 3.95
C ILE A 104 8.42 15.88 5.13
N THR A 105 9.02 14.84 5.69
CA THR A 105 8.47 14.07 6.81
C THR A 105 9.56 13.70 7.81
N LEU A 106 9.21 12.96 8.88
CA LEU A 106 10.12 12.44 9.90
C LEU A 106 10.95 13.53 10.59
N THR A 107 10.30 14.48 11.27
CA THR A 107 11.02 15.46 12.08
C THR A 107 10.95 15.08 13.55
N GLY A 108 12.10 15.08 14.25
CA GLY A 108 12.18 14.83 15.69
C GLY A 108 13.43 14.07 16.09
N THR A 109 13.44 13.57 17.32
CA THR A 109 14.50 12.70 17.82
C THR A 109 13.83 11.40 18.25
N GLN A 110 14.24 10.29 17.65
CA GLN A 110 13.66 8.98 17.92
C GLN A 110 13.92 8.54 19.36
N ASN A 111 12.92 7.95 19.98
CA ASN A 111 13.11 7.06 21.12
C ASN A 111 13.17 5.62 20.61
N LEU A 112 14.23 4.92 21.01
CA LEU A 112 14.48 3.52 20.69
C LEU A 112 14.27 2.70 21.97
N GLU A 113 13.49 1.63 21.89
CA GLU A 113 13.39 0.66 22.98
C GLU A 113 13.66 -0.73 22.44
N ALA A 114 14.47 -1.50 23.16
CA ALA A 114 14.60 -2.93 22.87
C ALA A 114 13.28 -3.62 23.21
N MET A 115 12.84 -4.49 22.30
CA MET A 115 11.64 -5.30 22.49
C MET A 115 11.89 -6.44 23.49
N GLY A 116 10.80 -6.97 24.07
CA GLY A 116 10.79 -8.31 24.65
C GLY A 116 10.83 -9.40 23.57
N THR A 117 10.81 -10.67 24.00
CA THR A 117 10.60 -11.77 23.07
C THR A 117 9.12 -12.01 22.89
N GLU A 118 8.60 -11.63 21.72
CA GLU A 118 7.19 -11.68 21.39
C GLU A 118 6.92 -12.72 20.29
N ALA A 119 5.86 -13.51 20.47
CA ALA A 119 5.39 -14.38 19.39
C ALA A 119 4.60 -13.57 18.35
N ALA A 120 4.47 -14.11 17.13
CA ALA A 120 3.53 -13.55 16.16
C ALA A 120 2.11 -13.50 16.75
N GLY A 121 1.39 -12.42 16.42
CA GLY A 121 0.02 -12.16 16.85
C GLY A 121 -0.11 -11.52 18.23
N GLN A 122 1.00 -11.15 18.90
CA GLN A 122 0.92 -10.43 20.18
C GLN A 122 0.46 -8.99 19.97
N THR A 123 -0.42 -8.52 20.85
CA THR A 123 -0.91 -7.13 20.87
C THR A 123 -0.33 -6.32 22.03
N VAL A 124 0.23 -6.99 23.04
CA VAL A 124 0.95 -6.36 24.15
C VAL A 124 2.41 -6.66 23.94
N LEU A 125 3.22 -5.62 23.78
CA LEU A 125 4.64 -5.71 23.47
C LEU A 125 5.42 -5.27 24.70
N GLU A 126 6.21 -6.16 25.28
CA GLU A 126 7.06 -5.87 26.43
C GLU A 126 8.18 -4.89 26.04
N VAL A 127 8.35 -3.83 26.83
CA VAL A 127 9.44 -2.85 26.68
C VAL A 127 9.92 -2.41 28.07
N THR A 128 11.18 -1.99 28.18
CA THR A 128 11.73 -1.54 29.47
C THR A 128 11.28 -0.13 29.83
N SER A 129 11.25 0.78 28.87
CA SER A 129 10.79 2.16 29.05
C SER A 129 9.67 2.45 28.06
N THR A 130 8.70 3.26 28.48
CA THR A 130 7.64 3.77 27.59
C THR A 130 7.84 5.25 27.25
N THR A 131 9.07 5.75 27.42
CA THR A 131 9.40 7.15 27.11
C THR A 131 9.17 7.43 25.62
N GLY A 132 8.44 8.49 25.30
CA GLY A 132 8.15 8.83 23.90
C GLY A 132 7.03 8.01 23.23
N TYR A 133 6.48 6.98 23.88
CA TYR A 133 5.33 6.21 23.42
C TYR A 133 4.04 6.72 24.07
N VAL A 134 3.60 7.90 23.65
CA VAL A 134 2.33 8.46 24.11
C VAL A 134 1.22 7.88 23.26
N ALA A 135 0.29 7.15 23.87
CA ALA A 135 -0.86 6.64 23.16
C ALA A 135 -1.88 7.76 22.89
N ASP A 136 -2.28 7.90 21.63
CA ASP A 136 -3.35 8.81 21.20
C ASP A 136 -4.31 8.17 20.17
N GLU A 137 -4.25 6.84 20.02
CA GLU A 137 -5.02 6.04 19.04
C GLU A 137 -4.78 6.41 17.57
N THR A 138 -3.84 7.31 17.29
CA THR A 138 -3.49 7.76 15.93
C THR A 138 -2.00 7.61 15.62
N ARG A 139 -1.18 7.35 16.63
CA ARG A 139 0.27 7.24 16.52
C ARG A 139 0.67 5.86 16.02
N TRP A 140 1.35 5.85 14.88
CA TRP A 140 2.07 4.69 14.42
C TRP A 140 3.39 4.53 15.18
N ILE A 141 3.73 3.28 15.45
CA ILE A 141 5.06 2.86 15.91
C ILE A 141 5.60 1.87 14.89
N PHE A 142 6.91 1.78 14.80
CA PHE A 142 7.61 0.87 13.91
C PHE A 142 8.34 -0.17 14.75
N ILE A 143 8.29 -1.42 14.35
CA ILE A 143 9.12 -2.49 14.91
C ILE A 143 10.16 -2.78 13.84
N GLU A 144 11.39 -2.40 14.13
CA GLU A 144 12.54 -2.70 13.28
C GLU A 144 13.09 -4.06 13.68
N ASP A 145 12.89 -5.03 12.78
CA ASP A 145 13.41 -6.37 12.91
C ASP A 145 14.87 -6.42 12.43
N ASN A 146 15.69 -7.25 13.07
CA ASN A 146 17.07 -7.48 12.67
C ASN A 146 17.18 -7.95 11.20
N ALA A 147 16.14 -8.59 10.65
CA ALA A 147 15.94 -8.70 9.21
C ALA A 147 14.94 -7.63 8.75
N VAL A 148 15.45 -6.53 8.20
CA VAL A 148 14.65 -5.34 7.81
C VAL A 148 13.37 -5.66 7.01
N ALA A 149 13.37 -6.70 6.18
CA ALA A 149 12.19 -7.12 5.40
C ALA A 149 11.02 -7.61 6.28
N ASN A 150 11.30 -8.06 7.50
CA ASN A 150 10.31 -8.52 8.49
C ASN A 150 9.83 -7.40 9.42
N SER A 151 10.37 -6.19 9.28
CA SER A 151 9.92 -5.04 10.06
C SER A 151 8.45 -4.74 9.79
N GLU A 152 7.76 -4.14 10.75
CA GLU A 152 6.33 -3.82 10.60
C GLU A 152 5.92 -2.54 11.32
N MET A 153 4.79 -1.97 10.90
CA MET A 153 4.19 -0.79 11.55
C MET A 153 2.91 -1.18 12.26
N CYS A 154 2.79 -0.75 13.51
CA CYS A 154 1.64 -1.03 14.35
C CYS A 154 1.00 0.29 14.85
N LEU A 155 -0.30 0.29 15.09
CA LEU A 155 -1.00 1.44 15.65
C LEU A 155 -1.02 1.35 17.18
N LEU A 156 -0.44 2.32 17.88
CA LEU A 156 -0.37 2.36 19.35
C LEU A 156 -1.71 2.77 19.97
N ILE A 157 -2.26 1.92 20.84
CA ILE A 157 -3.51 2.17 21.58
C ILE A 157 -3.28 2.58 23.02
N SER A 158 -2.30 1.97 23.70
CA SER A 158 -2.03 2.28 25.11
C SER A 158 -0.59 1.94 25.51
N ALA A 159 -0.15 2.44 26.65
CA ALA A 159 1.13 2.10 27.23
C ALA A 159 0.99 1.93 28.76
N VAL A 160 1.63 0.91 29.32
CA VAL A 160 1.81 0.71 30.75
C VAL A 160 3.21 1.15 31.10
N THR A 161 3.33 2.19 31.93
CA THR A 161 4.60 2.84 32.27
C THR A 161 5.68 1.84 32.61
N ASP A 162 6.80 1.93 31.89
CA ASP A 162 8.01 1.12 32.07
C ASP A 162 7.73 -0.40 32.09
N THR A 163 6.76 -0.86 31.28
CA THR A 163 6.36 -2.27 31.22
C THR A 163 6.02 -2.73 29.82
N SER A 164 5.09 -2.05 29.14
CA SER A 164 4.62 -2.51 27.83
C SER A 164 3.91 -1.42 27.03
N VAL A 165 3.82 -1.63 25.72
CA VAL A 165 2.90 -0.91 24.84
C VAL A 165 1.84 -1.88 24.32
N THR A 166 0.66 -1.38 23.97
CA THR A 166 -0.42 -2.16 23.36
C THR A 166 -0.76 -1.61 21.99
N VAL A 167 -0.76 -2.47 20.99
CA VAL A 167 -1.09 -2.15 19.59
C VAL A 167 -2.48 -2.66 19.22
N LEU A 168 -3.09 -2.06 18.19
CA LEU A 168 -4.45 -2.40 17.74
C LEU A 168 -4.57 -3.83 17.22
N ASP A 169 -3.71 -4.16 16.27
CA ASP A 169 -3.64 -5.47 15.64
C ASP A 169 -2.38 -6.17 16.09
N GLY A 170 -2.43 -7.50 16.21
CA GLY A 170 -1.27 -8.28 16.64
C GLY A 170 -0.16 -8.24 15.59
N THR A 171 1.09 -8.38 16.04
CA THR A 171 2.27 -8.42 15.14
C THR A 171 2.13 -9.54 14.11
N THR A 172 2.63 -9.32 12.92
CA THR A 172 2.65 -10.33 11.85
C THR A 172 3.77 -11.33 12.13
N GLU A 173 4.92 -10.83 12.55
CA GLU A 173 6.11 -11.62 12.80
C GLU A 173 6.36 -11.82 14.30
N ALA A 174 7.20 -12.79 14.61
CA ALA A 174 7.75 -12.94 15.96
C ALA A 174 8.96 -12.02 16.10
N HIS A 175 9.09 -11.40 17.27
CA HIS A 175 10.19 -10.48 17.57
C HIS A 175 10.97 -10.94 18.81
N THR A 176 12.17 -10.42 18.93
CA THR A 176 13.17 -10.77 19.93
C THR A 176 13.74 -9.50 20.54
N SER A 177 14.55 -9.66 21.59
CA SER A 177 15.25 -8.53 22.20
C SER A 177 16.38 -7.92 21.37
N ALA A 178 16.63 -8.43 20.16
CA ALA A 178 17.49 -7.78 19.18
C ALA A 178 16.73 -6.73 18.35
N ASP A 179 15.40 -6.79 18.34
CA ASP A 179 14.55 -5.91 17.55
C ASP A 179 14.21 -4.65 18.35
N THR A 180 13.99 -3.55 17.63
CA THR A 180 13.82 -2.23 18.23
C THR A 180 12.46 -1.63 17.92
N LEU A 181 11.83 -1.09 18.96
CA LEU A 181 10.61 -0.32 18.85
C LEU A 181 10.92 1.16 18.62
N ASN A 182 10.29 1.71 17.60
CA ASN A 182 10.58 3.00 17.01
C ASN A 182 9.34 3.91 17.12
N ASN A 183 9.45 5.07 17.78
CA ASN A 183 8.29 5.92 18.10
C ASN A 183 7.96 7.03 17.07
N ILE A 184 8.84 7.32 16.11
CA ILE A 184 8.55 8.19 14.97
C ILE A 184 8.38 7.31 13.73
N ALA A 185 7.12 7.01 13.42
CA ALA A 185 6.67 6.34 12.22
C ALA A 185 5.35 6.97 11.77
N ASP A 186 5.08 6.96 10.48
CA ASP A 186 3.82 7.50 9.94
C ASP A 186 3.53 6.93 8.54
N ARG A 187 2.27 7.08 8.11
CA ARG A 187 1.73 6.54 6.86
C ARG A 187 1.02 7.63 6.08
N VAL A 188 1.40 7.79 4.81
CA VAL A 188 0.72 8.67 3.87
C VAL A 188 -0.01 7.84 2.82
N ILE A 189 -1.32 8.07 2.72
CA ILE A 189 -2.17 7.44 1.69
C ILE A 189 -2.55 8.49 0.65
N MET A 190 -2.49 8.12 -0.64
CA MET A 190 -2.92 9.00 -1.73
C MET A 190 -3.42 8.24 -2.94
N THR A 191 -4.23 8.90 -3.75
CA THR A 191 -4.67 8.39 -5.06
C THR A 191 -3.80 8.99 -6.16
N ILE A 192 -3.31 8.13 -7.07
CA ILE A 192 -2.67 8.57 -8.32
C ILE A 192 -3.77 8.90 -9.33
N PRO A 193 -3.77 10.10 -9.94
CA PRO A 193 -4.77 10.48 -10.92
C PRO A 193 -4.74 9.55 -12.13
N PHE A 194 -5.90 9.36 -12.75
CA PHE A 194 -6.00 8.63 -14.00
C PHE A 194 -5.21 9.35 -15.11
N GLY A 195 -4.59 8.57 -16.00
CA GLY A 195 -3.88 9.07 -17.19
C GLY A 195 -2.38 8.84 -17.17
N PHE A 196 -1.78 8.53 -16.02
CA PHE A 196 -0.39 8.11 -15.93
C PHE A 196 -0.25 6.61 -16.19
N ASN A 197 0.83 6.22 -16.85
CA ASN A 197 1.12 4.82 -17.15
C ASN A 197 1.99 4.18 -16.09
N ARG A 198 2.89 4.94 -15.45
CA ARG A 198 3.84 4.42 -14.46
C ARG A 198 4.03 5.41 -13.33
N PHE A 199 4.41 4.90 -12.17
CA PHE A 199 4.90 5.72 -11.07
C PHE A 199 6.15 5.08 -10.43
N ARG A 200 6.88 5.88 -9.66
CA ARG A 200 7.96 5.43 -8.77
C ARG A 200 8.09 6.37 -7.58
N MET A 201 8.73 5.88 -6.53
CA MET A 201 9.08 6.67 -5.36
C MET A 201 10.54 7.13 -5.41
N ILE A 202 10.82 8.30 -4.85
CA ILE A 202 12.16 8.74 -4.48
C ILE A 202 12.16 9.02 -2.99
N TYR A 203 13.04 8.35 -2.28
CA TYR A 203 13.29 8.54 -0.85
C TYR A 203 14.64 9.24 -0.73
N ASP A 204 14.61 10.53 -0.41
CA ASP A 204 15.78 11.40 -0.36
C ASP A 204 16.06 11.78 1.10
N ASN A 205 17.06 11.11 1.67
CA ASN A 205 17.55 11.34 3.02
C ASN A 205 18.81 12.24 3.02
N THR A 206 18.93 13.15 2.04
CA THR A 206 20.01 14.16 1.97
C THR A 206 19.58 15.53 2.49
N PHE A 207 18.30 15.70 2.83
CA PHE A 207 17.75 16.97 3.31
C PHE A 207 18.35 17.38 4.66
N ASP A 208 18.74 16.40 5.47
CA ASP A 208 19.37 16.58 6.77
C ASP A 208 20.75 15.93 6.82
N VAL A 209 21.81 16.75 6.79
CA VAL A 209 23.19 16.27 6.65
C VAL A 209 23.68 15.47 7.86
N ASP A 210 23.15 15.77 9.03
CA ASP A 210 23.49 15.15 10.31
C ASP A 210 22.31 14.33 10.88
N GLY A 211 21.35 13.97 10.03
CA GLY A 211 20.09 13.32 10.40
C GLY A 211 20.19 11.82 10.69
N ALA A 212 19.05 11.21 10.95
CA ALA A 212 18.94 9.77 11.15
C ALA A 212 18.82 9.01 9.82
N THR A 213 19.02 7.70 9.88
CA THR A 213 18.61 6.74 8.86
C THR A 213 17.09 6.56 8.89
N ILE A 214 16.50 6.24 7.73
CA ILE A 214 15.06 6.01 7.61
C ILE A 214 14.76 4.63 7.03
N HIS A 215 13.63 4.05 7.43
CA HIS A 215 13.04 2.89 6.77
C HIS A 215 11.81 3.31 5.99
N THR A 216 11.61 2.68 4.84
CA THR A 216 10.51 3.01 3.95
C THR A 216 9.91 1.75 3.35
N HIS A 217 8.59 1.74 3.18
CA HIS A 217 7.82 0.64 2.62
C HIS A 217 6.66 1.22 1.79
N MET A 218 6.22 0.51 0.75
CA MET A 218 5.11 0.99 -0.07
C MET A 218 4.23 -0.14 -0.59
N THR A 219 2.92 0.08 -0.46
CA THR A 219 1.88 -0.80 -0.98
C THR A 219 0.94 -0.07 -1.91
N ILE A 220 0.30 -0.83 -2.79
CA ILE A 220 -0.62 -0.33 -3.80
C ILE A 220 -1.94 -1.10 -3.73
N VAL A 221 -3.03 -0.37 -3.96
CA VAL A 221 -4.35 -0.92 -4.26
C VAL A 221 -4.74 -0.52 -5.67
N GLU A 222 -4.93 -1.52 -6.52
CA GLU A 222 -5.23 -1.38 -7.94
C GLU A 222 -6.67 -1.79 -8.22
N THR A 223 -7.39 -1.02 -9.03
CA THR A 223 -8.75 -1.35 -9.49
C THR A 223 -8.77 -1.41 -11.02
N THR A 224 -9.12 -2.56 -11.61
CA THR A 224 -8.90 -2.83 -13.06
C THR A 224 -10.17 -2.88 -13.94
N ALA A 225 -11.35 -2.49 -13.45
CA ALA A 225 -12.55 -2.34 -14.29
C ALA A 225 -13.56 -1.32 -13.72
N LEU A 226 -14.43 -0.79 -14.58
CA LEU A 226 -15.63 -0.04 -14.20
C LEU A 226 -16.86 -0.97 -14.28
N PRO A 227 -17.82 -0.90 -13.33
CA PRO A 227 -19.16 -1.38 -13.60
C PRO A 227 -19.77 -0.47 -14.67
N GLY A 228 -19.82 -0.96 -15.91
CA GLY A 228 -20.51 -0.34 -17.03
C GLY A 228 -22.04 -0.31 -16.88
#